data_AF-A0A1I7U5B0-F1
#
_entry.id   AF-A0A1I7U5B0-F1
#
_cell.length_a   1.000
_cell.length_b   1.000
_cell.length_c   1.000
_cell.angle_alpha   90.00
_cell.angle_beta   90.00
_cell.angle_gamma   90.00
#
_symmetry.space_group_name_H-M   'P 1'
#
loop_
_entity.id
_entity.type
_entity.pdbx_description
1 polymer ?
#
loop_
_entity_poly.entity_id
_entity_poly.type
_entity_poly.pdbx_seq_one_letter_code
_entity_poly.pdbx_strand_id
1 'polypeptide(L)'
;MKFLLLVLLILPFSAVLSEISGEKVAHLRADLEKLTKKELDILYRLDVAIQDFKTLMTPESKLRSRRKLVCGKKLKLDVARVCGDVVRDLPTDIDLSTECCHTACSDEIIKKAMCPSKSS
;
A
#
# COMPACT_ATOMS: atom_id res chain seq x y z
N MET A 1 -61.10 -17.41 48.58
CA MET A 1 -60.60 -18.66 47.94
C MET A 1 -60.50 -18.59 46.42
N LYS A 2 -61.40 -17.90 45.69
CA LYS A 2 -61.36 -17.76 44.22
C LYS A 2 -60.08 -17.08 43.66
N PHE A 3 -59.53 -16.10 44.35
CA PHE A 3 -58.28 -15.43 43.95
C PHE A 3 -57.03 -16.31 44.06
N LEU A 4 -57.01 -17.27 45.00
CA LEU A 4 -55.86 -18.17 45.18
C LEU A 4 -55.75 -19.19 44.03
N LEU A 5 -56.90 -19.63 43.51
CA LEU A 5 -57.01 -20.55 42.37
C LEU A 5 -56.56 -19.91 41.05
N LEU A 6 -56.85 -18.62 40.86
CA LEU A 6 -56.35 -17.87 39.70
C LEU A 6 -54.82 -17.73 39.73
N VAL A 7 -54.23 -17.43 40.88
CA VAL A 7 -52.77 -17.31 41.04
C VAL A 7 -52.06 -18.65 40.76
N LEU A 8 -52.65 -19.77 41.21
CA LEU A 8 -52.12 -21.12 40.95
C LEU A 8 -52.15 -21.53 39.47
N LEU A 9 -53.06 -20.97 38.66
CA LEU A 9 -53.14 -21.23 37.23
C LEU A 9 -52.25 -20.31 36.39
N ILE A 10 -51.95 -19.10 36.88
CA ILE A 10 -51.15 -18.10 36.13
C ILE A 10 -49.65 -18.40 36.21
N LEU A 11 -49.15 -18.89 37.36
CA LEU A 11 -47.73 -19.21 37.57
C LEU A 11 -47.15 -20.29 36.64
N PRO A 12 -47.83 -21.42 36.35
CA PRO A 12 -47.32 -22.39 35.38
C PRO A 12 -47.43 -21.88 33.93
N PHE A 13 -48.41 -21.03 33.64
CA PHE A 13 -48.63 -20.51 32.29
C PHE A 13 -47.52 -19.54 31.86
N SER A 14 -47.00 -18.72 32.78
CA SER A 14 -45.87 -17.84 32.51
C SER A 14 -44.55 -18.58 32.30
N ALA A 15 -44.32 -19.69 33.03
CA ALA A 15 -43.12 -20.52 32.87
C ALA A 15 -43.06 -21.20 31.48
N VAL A 16 -44.19 -21.75 31.01
CA VAL A 16 -44.30 -22.38 29.69
C VAL A 16 -44.11 -21.34 28.56
N LEU A 17 -44.65 -20.14 28.72
CA LEU A 17 -44.43 -19.04 27.77
C LEU A 17 -42.95 -18.59 27.73
N SER A 18 -42.24 -18.64 28.86
CA SER A 18 -40.81 -18.32 28.93
C SER A 18 -39.93 -19.35 28.21
N GLU A 19 -40.24 -20.64 28.28
CA GLU A 19 -39.49 -21.69 27.56
C GLU A 19 -39.65 -21.58 26.03
N ILE A 20 -40.89 -21.35 25.55
CA ILE A 20 -41.18 -21.16 24.12
C ILE A 20 -40.50 -19.88 23.57
N SER A 21 -40.43 -18.84 24.39
CA SER A 21 -39.72 -17.59 24.07
C SER A 21 -38.21 -17.79 24.03
N GLY A 22 -37.65 -18.59 24.95
CA GLY A 22 -36.22 -18.84 25.08
C GLY A 22 -35.60 -19.48 23.84
N GLU A 23 -36.25 -20.47 23.23
CA GLU A 23 -35.74 -21.16 22.04
C GLU A 23 -35.61 -20.22 20.83
N LYS A 24 -36.64 -19.39 20.57
CA LYS A 24 -36.61 -18.41 19.49
C LYS A 24 -35.56 -17.33 19.74
N VAL A 25 -35.42 -16.86 20.98
CA VAL A 25 -34.40 -15.88 21.36
C VAL A 25 -32.99 -16.46 21.19
N ALA A 26 -32.78 -17.74 21.51
CA ALA A 26 -31.50 -18.41 21.30
C ALA A 26 -31.15 -18.55 19.80
N HIS A 27 -32.13 -18.92 18.97
CA HIS A 27 -31.95 -19.01 17.52
C HIS A 27 -31.60 -17.65 16.90
N LEU A 28 -32.34 -16.59 17.25
CA LEU A 28 -32.07 -15.25 16.76
C LEU A 28 -30.68 -14.74 17.18
N ARG A 29 -30.23 -15.05 18.40
CA ARG A 29 -28.87 -14.71 18.86
C ARG A 29 -27.80 -15.43 18.05
N ALA A 30 -27.98 -16.71 17.77
CA ALA A 30 -27.04 -17.48 16.96
C ALA A 30 -26.94 -16.94 15.53
N ASP A 31 -28.06 -16.54 14.93
CA ASP A 31 -28.09 -15.93 13.59
C ASP A 31 -27.39 -14.57 13.57
N LEU A 32 -27.60 -13.75 14.62
CA LEU A 32 -26.92 -12.47 14.76
C LEU A 32 -25.40 -12.65 14.85
N GLU A 33 -24.92 -13.60 15.67
CA GLU A 33 -23.47 -13.91 15.77
C GLU A 33 -22.88 -14.42 14.45
N LYS A 34 -23.67 -15.14 13.66
CA LYS A 34 -23.24 -15.66 12.37
C LYS A 34 -23.12 -14.54 11.33
N LEU A 35 -24.01 -13.55 11.37
CA LEU A 35 -23.96 -12.36 10.52
C LEU A 35 -22.77 -11.48 10.88
N THR A 36 -22.55 -11.19 12.17
CA THR A 36 -21.43 -10.35 12.62
C THR A 36 -20.07 -10.98 12.29
N LYS A 37 -19.93 -12.30 12.46
CA LYS A 37 -18.70 -13.02 12.05
C LYS A 37 -18.44 -12.93 10.55
N LYS A 38 -19.49 -13.00 9.72
CA LYS A 38 -19.36 -12.86 8.26
C LYS A 38 -18.92 -11.45 7.86
N GLU A 39 -19.50 -10.42 8.46
CA GLU A 39 -19.09 -9.03 8.21
C GLU A 39 -17.62 -8.81 8.59
N LEU A 40 -17.20 -9.36 9.73
CA LEU A 40 -15.81 -9.25 10.19
C LEU A 40 -14.81 -9.97 9.25
N ASP A 41 -15.16 -11.15 8.74
CA ASP A 41 -14.32 -11.89 7.77
C ASP A 41 -14.14 -11.10 6.47
N ILE A 42 -15.21 -10.48 5.96
CA ILE A 42 -15.16 -9.65 4.75
C ILE A 42 -14.27 -8.43 4.97
N LEU A 43 -14.44 -7.73 6.10
CA LEU A 43 -13.64 -6.55 6.43
C LEU A 43 -12.15 -6.91 6.54
N TYR A 44 -11.84 -8.03 7.19
CA TYR A 44 -10.48 -8.54 7.33
C TYR A 44 -9.84 -8.89 5.98
N ARG A 45 -10.57 -9.63 5.12
CA ARG A 45 -10.08 -9.97 3.76
C ARG A 45 -9.80 -8.73 2.92
N LEU A 46 -10.64 -7.69 3.05
CA LEU A 46 -10.45 -6.44 2.34
C LEU A 46 -9.20 -5.69 2.84
N ASP A 47 -8.98 -5.63 4.16
CA ASP A 47 -7.79 -4.97 4.72
C ASP A 47 -6.49 -5.65 4.28
N VAL A 48 -6.46 -6.99 4.27
CA VAL A 48 -5.31 -7.76 3.75
C VAL A 48 -5.06 -7.44 2.29
N ALA A 49 -6.10 -7.42 1.44
CA ALA A 49 -5.95 -7.07 0.03
C ALA A 49 -5.46 -5.62 -0.19
N ILE A 50 -5.91 -4.68 0.65
CA ILE A 50 -5.44 -3.29 0.63
C ILE A 50 -3.97 -3.22 1.04
N GLN A 51 -3.54 -3.97 2.07
CA GLN A 51 -2.14 -4.01 2.49
C GLN A 51 -1.25 -4.62 1.40
N ASP A 52 -1.65 -5.72 0.78
CA ASP A 52 -0.93 -6.33 -0.33
C ASP A 52 -0.82 -5.35 -1.50
N PHE A 53 -1.92 -4.70 -1.88
CA PHE A 53 -1.90 -3.68 -2.93
C PHE A 53 -1.02 -2.48 -2.55
N LYS A 54 -1.00 -2.09 -1.27
CA LYS A 54 -0.13 -1.03 -0.75
C LYS A 54 1.34 -1.43 -0.82
N THR A 55 1.71 -2.69 -0.59
CA THR A 55 3.10 -3.13 -0.79
C THR A 55 3.52 -3.06 -2.26
N LEU A 56 2.60 -3.37 -3.18
CA LEU A 56 2.82 -3.24 -4.63
C LEU A 56 2.85 -1.77 -5.10
N MET A 57 2.10 -0.89 -4.44
CA MET A 57 2.05 0.56 -4.73
C MET A 57 3.08 1.40 -3.95
N THR A 58 3.68 0.88 -2.88
CA THR A 58 4.77 1.57 -2.18
C THR A 58 6.02 1.55 -3.04
N PRO A 59 6.66 2.71 -3.23
CA PRO A 59 6.77 3.23 -4.57
C PRO A 59 8.13 2.93 -5.17
N GLU A 60 8.15 3.00 -6.49
CA GLU A 60 9.19 3.56 -7.34
C GLU A 60 10.18 4.55 -6.67
N SER A 61 9.95 5.15 -5.50
CA SER A 61 10.90 6.02 -4.79
C SER A 61 12.15 5.29 -4.29
N LYS A 62 12.04 4.04 -3.79
CA LYS A 62 13.22 3.24 -3.43
C LYS A 62 13.97 2.73 -4.66
N LEU A 63 13.25 2.38 -5.73
CA LEU A 63 13.83 1.98 -7.01
C LEU A 63 14.43 3.17 -7.77
N ARG A 64 13.81 4.34 -7.75
CA ARG A 64 14.30 5.60 -8.38
C ARG A 64 15.51 6.14 -7.62
N SER A 65 15.57 5.99 -6.30
CA SER A 65 16.77 6.29 -5.50
C SER A 65 17.94 5.37 -5.88
N ARG A 66 17.72 4.04 -5.96
CA ARG A 66 18.76 3.11 -6.43
C ARG A 66 19.14 3.31 -7.91
N ARG A 67 18.17 3.53 -8.80
CA ARG A 67 18.41 3.82 -10.23
C ARG A 67 19.21 5.12 -10.42
N LYS A 68 18.87 6.19 -9.68
CA LYS A 68 19.66 7.43 -9.68
C LYS A 68 21.10 7.22 -9.21
N LEU A 69 21.32 6.39 -8.19
CA LEU A 69 22.67 6.06 -7.71
C LEU A 69 23.51 5.30 -8.75
N VAL A 70 22.91 4.32 -9.45
CA VAL A 70 23.61 3.54 -10.49
C VAL A 70 23.98 4.43 -11.69
N CYS A 71 23.04 5.25 -12.13
CA CYS A 71 23.20 6.14 -13.27
C CYS A 71 24.25 7.23 -13.01
N GLY A 72 24.22 7.90 -11.84
CA GLY A 72 25.20 8.92 -11.49
C GLY A 72 26.64 8.39 -11.43
N LYS A 73 26.85 7.14 -10.96
CA LYS A 73 28.19 6.52 -10.97
C LYS A 73 28.66 6.20 -12.39
N LYS A 74 27.78 5.65 -13.23
CA LYS A 74 28.08 5.36 -14.64
C LYS A 74 28.44 6.63 -15.41
N LEU A 75 27.62 7.68 -15.28
CA LEU A 75 27.86 8.97 -15.93
C LEU A 75 29.18 9.59 -15.51
N LYS A 76 29.55 9.52 -14.22
CA LYS A 76 30.87 10.00 -13.76
C LYS A 76 32.05 9.28 -14.44
N LEU A 77 31.93 7.96 -14.67
CA LEU A 77 32.95 7.18 -15.37
C LEU A 77 32.99 7.52 -16.86
N ASP A 78 31.82 7.67 -17.49
CA ASP A 78 31.72 8.04 -18.91
C ASP A 78 32.30 9.44 -19.15
N VAL A 79 32.01 10.40 -18.26
CA VAL A 79 32.61 11.75 -18.28
C VAL A 79 34.12 11.68 -18.10
N ALA A 80 34.62 10.94 -17.11
CA ALA A 80 36.07 10.80 -16.90
C ALA A 80 36.78 10.15 -18.10
N ARG A 81 36.15 9.15 -18.74
CA ARG A 81 36.67 8.49 -19.96
C ARG A 81 36.74 9.46 -21.15
N VAL A 82 35.72 10.27 -21.33
CA VAL A 82 35.59 11.16 -22.49
C VAL A 82 36.39 12.44 -22.34
N CYS A 83 36.53 12.95 -21.11
CA CYS A 83 37.10 14.26 -20.83
C CYS A 83 38.45 14.25 -20.13
N GLY A 84 38.93 13.10 -19.67
CA GLY A 84 40.17 12.97 -18.90
C GLY A 84 40.04 13.39 -17.43
N ASP A 85 39.20 14.37 -17.12
CA ASP A 85 38.84 14.78 -15.75
C ASP A 85 37.40 15.32 -15.67
N VAL A 86 36.77 15.19 -14.50
CA VAL A 86 35.43 15.75 -14.25
C VAL A 86 35.56 17.25 -14.05
N VAL A 87 35.33 18.05 -15.09
CA VAL A 87 35.24 19.50 -14.95
C VAL A 87 33.91 19.79 -14.24
N ARG A 88 33.97 20.14 -12.96
CA ARG A 88 32.79 20.22 -12.08
C ARG A 88 31.96 21.49 -12.23
N ASP A 89 32.45 22.47 -12.98
CA ASP A 89 31.99 23.86 -12.84
C ASP A 89 31.54 24.52 -14.15
N LEU A 90 31.09 23.75 -15.15
CA LEU A 90 30.43 24.34 -16.32
C LEU A 90 28.90 24.27 -16.17
N PRO A 91 28.20 25.42 -16.05
CA PRO A 91 26.76 25.46 -16.11
C PRO A 91 26.33 25.23 -17.55
N THR A 92 26.09 23.97 -17.93
CA THR A 92 25.39 23.65 -19.17
C THR A 92 23.93 23.32 -18.87
N ASP A 93 23.02 23.76 -19.73
CA ASP A 93 21.59 23.42 -19.67
C ASP A 93 21.28 21.93 -19.94
N ILE A 94 22.32 21.10 -20.13
CA ILE A 94 22.21 19.69 -20.47
C ILE A 94 22.41 18.84 -19.20
N ASP A 95 21.31 18.31 -18.65
CA ASP A 95 21.37 17.31 -17.60
C ASP A 95 21.56 15.90 -18.20
N LEU A 96 22.80 15.41 -18.15
CA LEU A 96 23.15 14.05 -18.58
C LEU A 96 22.33 12.96 -17.85
N SER A 97 21.85 13.23 -16.64
CA SER A 97 21.00 12.29 -15.89
C SER A 97 19.62 12.15 -16.51
N THR A 98 19.16 13.14 -17.26
CA THR A 98 17.90 13.08 -17.99
C THR A 98 18.12 12.46 -19.36
N GLU A 99 19.20 12.83 -20.04
CA GLU A 99 19.45 12.44 -21.43
C GLU A 99 20.05 11.03 -21.59
N CYS A 100 20.89 10.60 -20.64
CA CYS A 100 21.77 9.44 -20.80
C CYS A 100 21.54 8.31 -19.80
N CYS A 101 20.51 8.44 -18.97
CA CYS A 101 20.25 7.49 -17.88
C CYS A 101 19.46 6.26 -18.33
N HIS A 102 18.63 6.43 -19.36
CA HIS A 102 17.76 5.39 -19.91
C HIS A 102 18.21 4.89 -21.28
N THR A 103 19.16 5.57 -21.91
CA THR A 103 19.66 5.34 -23.27
C THR A 103 21.19 5.31 -23.27
N ALA A 104 21.80 4.77 -24.33
CA ALA A 104 23.24 4.86 -24.49
C ALA A 104 23.64 6.32 -24.74
N CYS A 105 24.50 6.88 -23.90
CA CYS A 105 25.02 8.23 -24.05
C CYS A 105 26.10 8.24 -25.14
N SER A 106 26.03 9.18 -26.08
CA SER A 106 27.11 9.39 -27.03
C SER A 106 28.22 10.26 -26.42
N ASP A 107 29.46 10.00 -26.81
CA ASP A 107 30.61 10.78 -26.36
C ASP A 107 30.49 12.27 -26.76
N GLU A 108 29.78 12.58 -27.84
CA GLU A 108 29.52 13.97 -28.28
C GLU A 108 28.64 14.76 -27.30
N ILE A 109 27.57 14.14 -26.78
CA ILE A 109 26.67 14.77 -25.79
C ILE A 109 27.44 15.01 -24.49
N ILE A 110 28.26 14.05 -24.07
CA ILE A 110 29.12 14.17 -22.88
C ILE A 110 30.11 15.32 -23.04
N LYS A 111 30.78 15.42 -24.19
CA LYS A 111 31.69 16.56 -24.47
C LYS A 111 30.94 17.88 -24.44
N LYS A 112 29.79 17.98 -25.12
CA LYS A 112 29.01 19.22 -25.16
C LYS A 112 28.54 19.67 -23.78
N ALA A 113 28.14 18.74 -22.93
CA ALA A 113 27.63 19.03 -21.59
C ALA A 113 28.75 19.30 -20.57
N MET A 114 29.79 18.47 -20.53
CA MET A 114 30.76 18.52 -19.42
C MET A 114 32.10 19.15 -19.81
N CYS A 115 32.44 19.11 -21.10
CA CYS A 115 33.77 19.46 -21.60
C CYS A 115 33.67 20.19 -22.94
N PRO A 116 32.84 21.25 -23.04
CA PRO A 116 32.78 22.03 -24.26
C PRO A 116 34.17 22.58 -24.45
N SER A 117 34.86 22.05 -25.46
CA SER A 117 36.18 22.49 -25.87
C SER A 117 36.18 24.01 -25.83
N LYS A 118 37.03 24.61 -24.99
CA LYS A 118 37.45 26.00 -25.23
C LYS A 118 37.89 26.00 -26.68
N SER A 119 37.10 26.63 -27.53
CA SER A 119 37.55 27.01 -28.86
C SER A 119 38.84 27.80 -28.67
N SER A 120 39.97 27.17 -29.00
CA SER A 120 41.22 27.84 -29.26
C SER A 120 41.73 27.36 -30.60
#